data_AF-A0A7W0ZP18-F1
#
_entry.id   AF-A0A7W0ZP18-F1
#
_cell.length_a   1.000
_cell.length_b   1.000
_cell.length_c   1.000
_cell.angle_alpha   90.00
_cell.angle_beta   90.00
_cell.angle_gamma   90.00
#
_symmetry.space_group_name_H-M   'P 1'
#
loop_
_entity.id
_entity.type
_entity.pdbx_description
1 polymer ?
#
loop_
_entity_poly.entity_id
_entity_poly.type
_entity_poly.pdbx_seq_one_letter_code
_entity_poly.pdbx_strand_id
1 'polypeptide(L)'
;MRKYDDEFKCEAVRKIHDGQSVASVVRELGCAESLLHRWKREAVEASSDSEKEVIALRKKLCEVEMERDILKKAALIFGNSG
;
A
#
# COMPACT_ATOMS: atom_id res chain seq x y z
N MET A 1 19.08 17.43 15.26
CA MET A 1 17.87 16.75 14.76
C MET A 1 17.71 17.08 13.29
N ARG A 2 17.96 16.12 12.40
CA ARG A 2 17.84 16.33 10.94
C ARG A 2 16.34 16.43 10.64
N LYS A 3 15.81 17.66 10.56
CA LYS A 3 14.42 17.90 10.17
C LYS A 3 14.34 17.54 8.69
N TYR A 4 13.65 16.46 8.36
CA TYR A 4 13.18 16.26 7.00
C TYR A 4 12.12 17.32 6.76
N ASP A 5 12.16 17.98 5.60
CA ASP A 5 11.11 18.91 5.24
C ASP A 5 9.79 18.18 5.09
N ASP A 6 8.70 18.87 5.41
CA ASP A 6 7.35 18.29 5.32
C ASP A 6 7.05 17.84 3.87
N GLU A 7 7.58 18.56 2.88
CA GLU A 7 7.51 18.18 1.46
C GLU A 7 8.18 16.82 1.19
N PHE A 8 9.36 16.58 1.78
CA PHE A 8 10.08 15.32 1.65
C PHE A 8 9.30 14.16 2.29
N LYS A 9 8.70 14.39 3.46
CA LYS A 9 7.84 13.40 4.12
C LYS A 9 6.61 13.08 3.27
N CYS A 10 5.94 14.10 2.73
CA CYS A 10 4.78 13.95 1.86
C CYS A 10 5.12 13.18 0.58
N GLU A 11 6.23 13.51 -0.07
CA GLU A 11 6.69 12.82 -1.27
C GLU A 11 6.95 11.33 -0.98
N ALA A 12 7.66 11.03 0.11
CA ALA A 12 7.97 9.66 0.50
C ALA A 12 6.71 8.83 0.77
N VAL A 13 5.73 9.39 1.50
CA VAL A 13 4.45 8.71 1.76
C VAL A 13 3.63 8.53 0.49
N ARG A 14 3.60 9.54 -0.40
CA ARG A 14 2.89 9.46 -1.69
C ARG A 14 3.43 8.32 -2.56
N LYS A 15 4.75 8.22 -2.72
CA LYS A 15 5.40 7.13 -3.47
C LYS A 15 5.00 5.74 -2.97
N ILE A 16 4.92 5.56 -1.65
CA ILE A 16 4.49 4.30 -1.03
C ILE A 16 2.99 4.05 -1.30
N HIS A 17 2.16 5.09 -1.23
CA HIS A 17 0.73 4.98 -1.50
C HIS A 17 0.43 4.65 -2.98
N ASP A 18 1.26 5.15 -3.90
CA ASP A 18 1.18 4.87 -5.34
C ASP A 18 1.70 3.46 -5.71
N GLY A 19 2.11 2.67 -4.72
CA GLY A 19 2.45 1.25 -4.89
C GLY A 19 3.95 0.95 -4.90
N GLN A 20 4.84 1.93 -4.72
CA GLN A 20 6.27 1.64 -4.56
C GLN A 20 6.51 0.95 -3.20
N SER A 21 7.40 -0.04 -3.19
CA SER A 21 7.80 -0.69 -1.93
C SER A 21 8.62 0.24 -1.06
N VAL A 22 8.50 0.10 0.27
CA VAL A 22 9.27 0.90 1.24
C VAL A 22 10.76 0.81 0.96
N ALA A 23 11.28 -0.39 0.69
CA ALA A 23 12.68 -0.61 0.31
C ALA A 23 13.10 0.13 -0.97
N SER A 24 12.20 0.28 -1.95
CA SER A 24 12.49 1.07 -3.15
C SER A 24 12.61 2.55 -2.82
N VAL A 25 11.70 3.06 -1.99
CA VAL A 25 11.68 4.47 -1.58
C VAL A 25 12.88 4.81 -0.68
N VAL A 26 13.33 3.88 0.17
CA VAL A 26 14.60 4.00 0.92
C VAL A 26 15.80 4.19 -0.01
N ARG A 27 15.90 3.36 -1.06
CA ARG A 27 16.99 3.45 -2.03
C ARG A 27 16.95 4.74 -2.85
N GLU A 28 15.76 5.20 -3.19
CA GLU A 28 15.55 6.40 -4.00
C GLU A 28 15.80 7.70 -3.21
N LEU A 29 15.24 7.79 -2.00
CA LEU A 29 15.26 9.00 -1.19
C LEU A 29 16.38 9.01 -0.13
N GLY A 30 17.08 7.89 0.08
CA GLY A 30 18.18 7.78 1.04
C GLY A 30 17.74 7.93 2.51
N CYS A 31 16.47 7.65 2.82
CA CYS A 31 15.90 7.77 4.17
C CYS A 31 15.76 6.41 4.85
N ALA A 32 15.72 6.38 6.19
CA ALA A 32 15.62 5.13 6.93
C ALA A 32 14.23 4.49 6.79
N GLU A 33 14.18 3.17 6.60
CA GLU A 33 12.93 2.39 6.51
C GLU A 33 12.00 2.61 7.72
N SER A 34 12.57 2.69 8.91
CA SER A 34 11.82 2.97 10.15
C SER A 34 11.10 4.32 10.13
N LEU A 35 11.69 5.34 9.49
CA LEU A 35 11.06 6.65 9.32
C LEU A 35 9.89 6.59 8.35
N LEU A 36 10.05 5.86 7.23
CA LEU A 36 8.98 5.68 6.25
C LEU A 36 7.77 4.97 6.86
N HIS A 37 7.98 3.91 7.65
CA HIS A 37 6.90 3.24 8.36
C HIS A 37 6.19 4.16 9.35
N ARG A 38 6.94 5.00 10.07
CA ARG A 38 6.38 5.98 10.99
C ARG A 38 5.55 7.02 10.24
N TRP A 39 6.08 7.62 9.19
CA TRP A 39 5.38 8.64 8.41
C TRP A 39 4.13 8.09 7.72
N LYS A 40 4.18 6.85 7.22
CA LYS A 40 3.01 6.17 6.68
C LYS A 40 1.90 6.04 7.73
N ARG A 41 2.25 5.69 8.97
CA ARG A 41 1.29 5.58 10.07
C ARG A 41 0.71 6.95 10.43
N GLU A 42 1.57 7.95 10.60
CA GLU A 42 1.16 9.32 10.91
C GLU A 42 0.22 9.88 9.82
N ALA A 43 0.46 9.56 8.55
CA ALA A 43 -0.41 9.97 7.44
C ALA A 43 -1.78 9.28 7.51
N VAL A 44 -1.84 7.98 7.80
CA VAL A 44 -3.10 7.25 7.98
C VAL A 44 -3.87 7.76 9.21
N GLU A 45 -3.19 8.11 10.29
CA GLU A 45 -3.82 8.66 11.49
C GLU A 45 -4.38 10.07 11.24
N ALA A 46 -3.66 10.90 10.48
CA ALA A 46 -4.07 12.24 10.08
C ALA A 46 -5.18 12.28 9.01
N SER A 47 -5.37 11.18 8.28
CA SER A 47 -6.47 11.05 7.31
C SER A 47 -7.85 11.12 7.97
N SER A 48 -8.80 11.69 7.23
CA SER A 48 -10.21 11.71 7.63
C SER A 48 -10.79 10.29 7.73
N ASP A 49 -11.87 10.11 8.49
CA ASP A 49 -12.53 8.80 8.62
C ASP A 49 -13.01 8.25 7.26
N SER A 50 -13.47 9.15 6.38
CA SER A 50 -13.83 8.78 5.00
C SER A 50 -12.64 8.28 4.18
N GLU A 51 -11.46 8.89 4.34
CA GLU A 51 -10.23 8.42 3.67
C GLU A 51 -9.78 7.05 4.20
N LYS A 52 -9.87 6.83 5.51
CA LYS A 52 -9.54 5.54 6.14
C LYS A 52 -10.46 4.44 5.61
N GLU A 53 -11.76 4.74 5.48
CA GLU A 53 -12.73 3.82 4.91
C GLU A 53 -12.41 3.49 3.45
N VAL A 54 -12.06 4.49 2.62
CA VAL A 54 -11.63 4.26 1.23
C VAL A 54 -10.41 3.35 1.15
N ILE A 55 -9.40 3.56 2.00
CA ILE A 55 -8.21 2.70 2.06
C ILE A 55 -8.59 1.26 2.44
N ALA A 56 -9.44 1.09 3.44
CA ALA A 56 -9.91 -0.22 3.88
C ALA A 56 -10.70 -0.96 2.78
N LEU A 57 -11.61 -0.25 2.11
CA LEU A 57 -12.39 -0.78 1.00
C LEU A 57 -11.53 -1.18 -0.19
N ARG A 58 -10.52 -0.38 -0.56
CA ARG A 58 -9.58 -0.72 -1.64
C ARG A 58 -8.80 -1.99 -1.31
N LYS A 59 -8.35 -2.13 -0.06
CA LYS A 59 -7.67 -3.35 0.40
C LYS A 59 -8.60 -4.57 0.27
N LYS A 60 -9.85 -4.43 0.74
CA LYS A 60 -10.81 -5.53 0.69
C LYS A 60 -11.17 -5.92 -0.75
N LEU A 61 -11.30 -4.94 -1.64
CA LEU A 61 -11.54 -5.18 -3.06
C LEU A 61 -10.42 -6.02 -3.67
N CYS A 62 -9.16 -5.64 -3.44
CA CYS A 62 -8.00 -6.39 -3.92
C CYS A 62 -8.00 -7.86 -3.43
N GLU A 63 -8.27 -8.08 -2.14
CA GLU A 63 -8.37 -9.42 -1.57
C GLU A 63 -9.46 -10.27 -2.26
N VAL A 64 -10.65 -9.70 -2.42
CA VAL A 64 -11.80 -10.40 -3.06
C VAL A 64 -11.53 -10.66 -4.54
N GLU A 65 -10.89 -9.74 -5.25
CA GLU A 65 -10.50 -9.95 -6.65
C GLU A 65 -9.50 -11.10 -6.79
N MET A 66 -8.51 -11.16 -5.89
CA MET A 66 -7.55 -12.27 -5.86
C MET A 66 -8.25 -13.61 -5.55
N GLU A 67 -9.13 -13.66 -4.56
CA GLU A 67 -9.92 -14.85 -4.23
C GLU A 67 -10.75 -15.31 -5.43
N ARG A 68 -11.48 -14.39 -6.08
CA ARG A 68 -12.25 -14.67 -7.29
C ARG A 68 -11.39 -15.26 -8.39
N ASP A 69 -10.21 -14.69 -8.61
CA ASP A 69 -9.31 -15.14 -9.69
C ASP A 69 -8.69 -16.51 -9.39
N ILE A 70 -8.42 -16.82 -8.12
CA ILE A 70 -8.03 -18.16 -7.67
C ILE A 70 -9.16 -19.16 -7.94
N LEU A 71 -10.40 -18.82 -7.57
CA LEU A 71 -11.56 -19.68 -7.79
C LEU A 71 -11.83 -19.93 -9.27
N LYS A 72 -11.71 -18.89 -10.11
CA LYS A 72 -11.82 -19.03 -11.58
C LYS A 72 -10.77 -19.99 -12.13
N LYS A 73 -9.51 -19.86 -11.70
CA LYS A 73 -8.42 -20.77 -12.11
C LYS A 73 -8.72 -22.22 -11.70
N ALA A 74 -9.20 -22.43 -10.47
CA ALA A 74 -9.59 -23.76 -9.99
C ALA A 74 -10.72 -24.35 -10.84
N ALA A 75 -11.79 -23.59 -11.09
CA ALA A 75 -12.92 -24.03 -11.91
C ALA A 75 -12.49 -24.43 -13.33
N LEU A 76 -11.56 -23.70 -13.95
CA LEU A 76 -11.02 -24.06 -15.27
C LEU A 76 -10.25 -25.39 -15.25
N ILE A 77 -9.44 -25.64 -14.21
CA ILE A 77 -8.69 -26.89 -14.07
C ILE A 77 -9.65 -28.08 -13.89
N PHE A 78 -10.65 -27.93 -13.02
CA PHE A 78 -11.63 -29.00 -12.78
C PHE A 78 -12.59 -29.21 -13.95
N GLY A 79 -12.95 -28.16 -14.69
CA GLY A 79 -13.83 -28.24 -15.85
C GLY A 79 -13.17 -28.82 -17.11
N ASN A 80 -11.84 -28.71 -17.25
CA ASN A 80 -11.08 -29.28 -18.37
C ASN A 80 -10.57 -30.71 -18.10
N SER A 81 -10.93 -31.30 -16.95
CA SER A 81 -10.58 -32.67 -16.57
C SER A 81 -11.70 -33.69 -16.85
N GLY A 82 -12.70 -33.32 -17.66
CA GLY A 82 -13.85 -34.15 -18.05
C GLY A 82 -13.96 -34.35 -19.56
#